data_AF-A0A849YVU2-F1
#
_entry.id   AF-A0A849YVU2-F1
#
_cell.length_a   1.000
_cell.length_b   1.000
_cell.length_c   1.000
_cell.angle_alpha   90.00
_cell.angle_beta   90.00
_cell.angle_gamma   90.00
#
_symmetry.space_group_name_H-M   'P 1'
#
loop_
_entity.id
_entity.type
_entity.pdbx_description
1 polymer ?
#
loop_
_entity_poly.entity_id
_entity_poly.type
_entity_poly.pdbx_seq_one_letter_code
_entity_poly.pdbx_strand_id
1 'polypeptide(L)'
;MSRVTVSVNGLSLVHRDSGGTSTATLPDVCITPPAMAPTPYPNIALSRDLEGGSSRVRADGGQSIAVAGSRFATSTGGEPGSGGGVKSRTSGGPASFLSHSLDVQIEGRGACRLTDKMLHNGGNTIDCAGVLQAPLGRRLSREGSSKPKKPRIGIDKGQALTRISRFGIDTNDSTLDTTFAKAAGCTFVGRYLSFDGEHPPLSREEADRIRGAGLDLFAIWELTKYRAVELESVEDEFNAGADDAIQARNVAKLCGGAHKPIYFTVDFPVTPEHWRSWIVDKKTGKHVQRKSLILAYFDGILSKLPVERVGAYGPYIVIKKLFDQKKITYGWQWTFSEEITRIDPRAQLHQFDIYPAQDGWGVSGAGALDYDRAVWPDFGQW
;
A
#
# COMPACT_ATOMS: atom_id res chain seq x y z
N MET A 1 9.44 -13.49 15.36
CA MET A 1 8.26 -12.81 15.94
C MET A 1 7.23 -13.86 16.30
N SER A 2 6.59 -13.78 17.46
CA SER A 2 5.51 -14.71 17.80
C SER A 2 4.28 -14.40 16.94
N ARG A 3 3.62 -15.45 16.45
CA ARG A 3 2.41 -15.32 15.63
C ARG A 3 1.27 -14.82 16.52
N VAL A 4 0.62 -13.71 16.15
CA VAL A 4 -0.56 -13.21 16.87
C VAL A 4 -1.77 -14.07 16.50
N THR A 5 -2.42 -14.68 17.51
CA THR A 5 -3.54 -15.60 17.28
C THR A 5 -4.88 -15.11 17.83
N VAL A 6 -4.86 -14.07 18.66
CA VAL A 6 -6.06 -13.60 19.37
C VAL A 6 -6.73 -12.45 18.61
N SER A 7 -7.99 -12.66 18.23
CA SER A 7 -8.87 -11.66 17.59
C SER A 7 -9.66 -10.89 18.63
N VAL A 8 -9.66 -9.57 18.51
CA VAL A 8 -10.47 -8.65 19.31
C VAL A 8 -11.17 -7.69 18.36
N ASN A 9 -12.50 -7.80 18.25
CA ASN A 9 -13.31 -7.05 17.28
C ASN A 9 -12.82 -7.16 15.82
N GLY A 10 -12.31 -8.34 15.42
CA GLY A 10 -11.77 -8.55 14.07
C GLY A 10 -10.36 -8.01 13.85
N LEU A 11 -9.74 -7.41 14.86
CA LEU A 11 -8.38 -6.87 14.84
C LEU A 11 -7.46 -7.75 15.69
N SER A 12 -6.17 -7.79 15.35
CA SER A 12 -5.19 -8.54 16.13
C SER A 12 -4.90 -7.86 17.46
N LEU A 13 -4.87 -8.64 18.55
CA LEU A 13 -4.56 -8.16 19.89
C LEU A 13 -3.11 -7.69 20.02
N VAL A 14 -2.88 -6.54 20.65
CA VAL A 14 -1.53 -6.06 20.95
C VAL A 14 -1.04 -6.69 22.25
N HIS A 15 0.14 -7.30 22.19
CA HIS A 15 0.86 -7.82 23.36
C HIS A 15 2.35 -7.56 23.20
N ARG A 16 3.16 -7.77 24.25
CA ARG A 16 4.58 -7.40 24.25
C ARG A 16 5.34 -7.88 23.00
N ASP A 17 5.24 -9.17 22.69
CA ASP A 17 5.94 -9.75 21.51
C ASP A 17 5.12 -9.77 20.20
N SER A 18 4.02 -8.99 20.11
CA SER A 18 3.15 -8.98 18.91
C SER A 18 3.80 -8.38 17.66
N GLY A 19 4.95 -7.71 17.82
CA GLY A 19 5.62 -6.99 16.75
C GLY A 19 4.99 -5.63 16.45
N GLY A 20 4.16 -5.11 17.36
CA GLY A 20 3.52 -3.81 17.21
C GLY A 20 4.51 -2.66 17.08
N THR A 21 4.29 -1.81 16.09
CA THR A 21 5.03 -0.58 15.85
C THR A 21 4.04 0.56 15.75
N SER A 22 4.17 1.55 16.62
CA SER A 22 3.40 2.79 16.59
C SER A 22 4.31 3.87 16.01
N THR A 23 3.82 4.64 15.04
CA THR A 23 4.61 5.68 14.36
C THR A 23 3.82 6.97 14.32
N ALA A 24 4.38 8.05 14.85
CA ALA A 24 3.72 9.33 14.86
C ALA A 24 3.38 9.78 13.43
N THR A 25 2.09 10.00 13.18
CA THR A 25 1.56 10.48 11.88
C THR A 25 1.75 11.98 11.68
N LEU A 26 1.88 12.72 12.78
CA LEU A 26 2.29 14.12 12.77
C LEU A 26 3.74 14.23 13.24
N PRO A 27 4.53 15.18 12.71
CA PRO A 27 5.91 15.35 13.16
C PRO A 27 6.03 15.62 14.66
N ASP A 28 6.98 14.95 15.32
CA ASP A 28 7.40 15.22 16.69
C ASP A 28 8.25 16.49 16.72
N VAL A 29 7.60 17.64 16.93
CA VAL A 29 8.33 18.92 16.94
C VAL A 29 9.08 19.07 18.26
N CYS A 30 10.41 19.05 18.20
CA CYS A 30 11.31 19.12 19.36
C CYS A 30 12.21 20.36 19.31
N ILE A 31 12.58 20.85 20.48
CA ILE A 31 13.55 21.95 20.62
C ILE A 31 14.96 21.41 20.34
N THR A 32 15.61 21.95 19.31
CA THR A 32 16.83 21.37 18.73
C THR A 32 18.02 22.34 18.75
N PRO A 33 19.19 21.94 19.30
CA PRO A 33 20.43 22.70 19.19
C PRO A 33 20.99 22.77 17.75
N PRO A 34 21.87 23.75 17.44
CA PRO A 34 22.35 24.80 18.34
C PRO A 34 21.37 25.98 18.45
N ALA A 35 20.44 26.14 17.50
CA ALA A 35 19.53 27.28 17.45
C ALA A 35 18.43 27.24 18.54
N MET A 36 18.27 26.10 19.22
CA MET A 36 17.17 25.85 20.17
C MET A 36 15.80 26.13 19.53
N ALA A 37 15.66 25.78 18.26
CA ALA A 37 14.49 26.05 17.45
C ALA A 37 13.58 24.81 17.35
N PRO A 38 12.24 24.99 17.25
CA PRO A 38 11.31 23.91 16.97
C PRO A 38 11.64 23.24 15.62
N THR A 39 11.95 21.95 15.65
CA THR A 39 12.32 21.16 14.47
C THR A 39 11.49 19.88 14.44
N PRO A 40 10.86 19.53 13.31
CA PRO A 40 10.06 18.31 13.18
C PRO A 40 10.92 17.05 13.07
N TYR A 41 10.55 15.99 13.79
CA TYR A 41 11.18 14.67 13.72
C TYR A 41 10.16 13.54 13.52
N PRO A 42 10.57 12.38 13.00
CA PRO A 42 9.80 11.15 13.19
C PRO A 42 9.78 10.75 14.67
N ASN A 43 8.79 9.94 15.07
CA ASN A 43 8.77 9.34 16.40
C ASN A 43 8.12 7.95 16.36
N ILE A 44 8.84 6.92 16.81
CA ILE A 44 8.47 5.51 16.68
C ILE A 44 8.56 4.83 18.05
N ALA A 45 7.56 4.02 18.40
CA ALA A 45 7.51 3.25 19.65
C ALA A 45 7.09 1.80 19.36
N LEU A 46 7.57 0.85 20.18
CA LEU A 46 7.50 -0.58 19.85
C LEU A 46 6.84 -1.41 20.96
N SER A 47 6.05 -2.41 20.58
CA SER A 47 5.29 -3.24 21.53
C SER A 47 6.16 -4.04 22.48
N ARG A 48 7.40 -4.34 22.11
CA ARG A 48 8.36 -5.03 22.98
C ARG A 48 8.62 -4.25 24.28
N ASP A 49 8.42 -2.94 24.24
CA ASP A 49 8.57 -2.00 25.35
C ASP A 49 7.27 -1.80 26.13
N LEU A 50 6.28 -2.71 25.96
CA LEU A 50 4.98 -2.64 26.63
C LEU A 50 5.11 -2.66 28.16
N GLU A 51 4.60 -1.59 28.78
CA GLU A 51 4.41 -1.41 30.21
C GLU A 51 2.93 -1.27 30.55
N GLY A 52 2.55 -1.65 31.78
CA GLY A 52 1.18 -1.49 32.29
C GLY A 52 0.15 -2.45 31.70
N GLY A 53 0.60 -3.47 30.95
CA GLY A 53 -0.25 -4.51 30.36
C GLY A 53 -0.93 -5.43 31.39
N SER A 54 -1.52 -6.52 30.90
CA SER A 54 -2.16 -7.54 31.74
C SER A 54 -1.15 -8.27 32.64
N SER A 55 -1.61 -8.71 33.80
CA SER A 55 -0.78 -9.34 34.82
C SER A 55 -0.97 -10.87 34.88
N ARG A 56 -2.24 -11.31 34.80
CA ARG A 56 -2.73 -12.68 34.94
C ARG A 56 -3.09 -13.29 33.59
N VAL A 57 -3.80 -12.55 32.74
CA VAL A 57 -4.22 -13.03 31.42
C VAL A 57 -3.07 -12.87 30.44
N ARG A 58 -2.71 -13.92 29.71
CA ARG A 58 -1.58 -13.94 28.77
C ARG A 58 -2.04 -14.38 27.38
N ALA A 59 -1.36 -13.88 26.35
CA ALA A 59 -1.57 -14.27 24.95
C ALA A 59 -0.29 -14.81 24.32
N ASP A 60 -0.41 -15.60 23.26
CA ASP A 60 0.67 -15.93 22.30
C ASP A 60 2.04 -16.19 22.94
N GLY A 61 2.16 -17.31 23.65
CA GLY A 61 3.40 -17.72 24.30
C GLY A 61 3.63 -17.10 25.68
N GLY A 62 2.58 -16.65 26.38
CA GLY A 62 2.67 -16.17 27.77
C GLY A 62 2.86 -14.65 27.91
N GLN A 63 2.62 -13.90 26.84
CA GLN A 63 2.90 -12.48 26.76
C GLN A 63 1.87 -11.64 27.49
N SER A 64 2.34 -10.56 28.11
CA SER A 64 1.48 -9.52 28.69
C SER A 64 0.78 -8.76 27.57
N ILE A 65 -0.50 -8.53 27.76
CA ILE A 65 -1.43 -7.97 26.77
C ILE A 65 -1.60 -6.48 27.03
N ALA A 66 -1.57 -5.67 25.97
CA ALA A 66 -1.87 -4.25 26.08
C ALA A 66 -3.37 -4.04 26.33
N VAL A 67 -3.68 -3.26 27.34
CA VAL A 67 -5.03 -2.90 27.75
C VAL A 67 -5.10 -1.41 28.09
N ALA A 68 -6.29 -0.84 28.24
CA ALA A 68 -6.49 0.56 28.59
C ALA A 68 -5.56 1.01 29.74
N GLY A 69 -4.81 2.10 29.52
CA GLY A 69 -3.78 2.61 30.44
C GLY A 69 -2.37 2.02 30.23
N SER A 70 -2.19 1.08 29.30
CA SER A 70 -0.86 0.60 28.90
C SER A 70 -0.12 1.63 28.04
N ARG A 71 1.20 1.46 27.94
CA ARG A 71 2.07 2.30 27.11
C ARG A 71 3.27 1.49 26.61
N PHE A 72 3.94 1.98 25.57
CA PHE A 72 5.31 1.60 25.25
C PHE A 72 6.24 2.56 25.98
N ALA A 73 7.21 2.02 26.73
CA ALA A 73 7.99 2.76 27.71
C ALA A 73 8.80 3.94 27.12
N THR A 74 9.20 3.81 25.86
CA THR A 74 10.04 4.78 25.16
C THR A 74 9.65 4.91 23.70
N SER A 75 10.12 5.98 23.07
CA SER A 75 10.03 6.24 21.64
C SER A 75 11.35 6.79 21.10
N THR A 76 11.56 6.68 19.79
CA THR A 76 12.84 6.99 19.11
C THR A 76 12.60 7.76 17.81
N GLY A 77 13.63 8.41 17.27
CA GLY A 77 13.60 9.16 16.00
C GLY A 77 13.74 10.69 16.16
N GLY A 78 13.64 11.20 17.39
CA GLY A 78 13.76 12.62 17.75
C GLY A 78 14.98 12.96 18.60
N GLU A 79 15.99 12.09 18.63
CA GLU A 79 17.19 12.22 19.46
C GLU A 79 17.99 13.52 19.23
N PRO A 80 18.07 14.08 18.00
CA PRO A 80 18.72 15.38 17.79
C PRO A 80 18.00 16.53 18.50
N GLY A 81 16.70 16.39 18.77
CA GLY A 81 15.88 17.33 19.55
C GLY A 81 16.12 17.22 21.06
N SER A 82 17.36 17.42 21.50
CA SER A 82 17.76 17.19 22.91
C SER A 82 17.13 18.17 23.92
N GLY A 83 16.50 19.25 23.47
CA GLY A 83 15.66 20.13 24.30
C GLY A 83 14.26 19.59 24.58
N GLY A 84 13.95 18.40 24.03
CA GLY A 84 12.67 17.70 24.20
C GLY A 84 11.55 18.26 23.34
N GLY A 85 10.42 17.56 23.35
CA GLY A 85 9.20 17.98 22.65
C GLY A 85 8.72 19.37 23.08
N VAL A 86 8.28 20.20 22.13
CA VAL A 86 7.79 21.57 22.41
C VAL A 86 6.70 21.57 23.49
N LYS A 87 5.83 20.56 23.48
CA LYS A 87 4.76 20.36 24.46
C LYS A 87 5.17 19.44 25.60
N SER A 88 5.76 18.29 25.32
CA SER A 88 6.03 17.28 26.36
C SER A 88 7.26 17.55 27.22
N ARG A 89 8.22 18.33 26.71
CA ARG A 89 9.56 18.54 27.29
C ARG A 89 10.37 17.24 27.47
N THR A 90 9.95 16.14 26.87
CA THR A 90 10.65 14.85 26.91
C THR A 90 11.42 14.60 25.62
N SER A 91 12.55 13.91 25.74
CA SER A 91 13.25 13.28 24.61
C SER A 91 13.16 11.78 24.80
N GLY A 92 12.53 11.08 23.85
CA GLY A 92 12.29 9.63 23.92
C GLY A 92 11.26 9.20 24.97
N GLY A 93 10.28 10.06 25.28
CA GLY A 93 9.18 9.75 26.21
C GLY A 93 8.28 8.61 25.74
N PRO A 94 7.38 8.10 26.60
CA PRO A 94 6.55 6.93 26.30
C PRO A 94 5.52 7.21 25.20
N ALA A 95 5.08 6.15 24.54
CA ALA A 95 3.89 6.17 23.70
C ALA A 95 2.70 5.51 24.43
N SER A 96 1.61 6.23 24.65
CA SER A 96 0.46 5.77 25.43
C SER A 96 -0.77 5.54 24.57
N PHE A 97 -1.48 4.44 24.79
CA PHE A 97 -2.73 4.15 24.06
C PHE A 97 -3.80 5.21 24.34
N LEU A 98 -4.37 5.75 23.27
CA LEU A 98 -5.47 6.72 23.26
C LEU A 98 -6.81 6.03 22.98
N SER A 99 -6.82 4.96 22.17
CA SER A 99 -8.00 4.13 21.95
C SER A 99 -7.74 2.67 22.35
N HIS A 100 -8.84 1.95 22.54
CA HIS A 100 -8.87 0.53 22.89
C HIS A 100 -10.29 0.00 22.61
N SER A 101 -10.48 -1.32 22.69
CA SER A 101 -11.81 -1.93 22.66
C SER A 101 -12.69 -1.42 23.81
N LEU A 102 -13.98 -1.21 23.52
CA LEU A 102 -14.99 -0.78 24.52
C LEU A 102 -15.80 -1.96 25.07
N ASP A 103 -15.85 -3.07 24.35
CA ASP A 103 -16.70 -4.23 24.62
C ASP A 103 -15.89 -5.50 24.95
N VAL A 104 -14.66 -5.62 24.47
CA VAL A 104 -13.74 -6.71 24.84
C VAL A 104 -12.75 -6.20 25.88
N GLN A 105 -12.89 -6.73 27.09
CA GLN A 105 -12.07 -6.35 28.24
C GLN A 105 -11.19 -7.52 28.70
N ILE A 106 -9.98 -7.19 29.12
CA ILE A 106 -9.01 -8.09 29.71
C ILE A 106 -8.65 -7.53 31.07
N GLU A 107 -8.91 -8.30 32.13
CA GLU A 107 -8.76 -7.84 33.52
C GLU A 107 -9.59 -6.58 33.82
N GLY A 108 -10.80 -6.47 33.24
CA GLY A 108 -11.69 -5.32 33.40
C GLY A 108 -11.25 -4.05 32.68
N ARG A 109 -10.19 -4.12 31.86
CA ARG A 109 -9.67 -2.99 31.05
C ARG A 109 -9.82 -3.31 29.57
N GLY A 110 -10.23 -2.34 28.76
CA GLY A 110 -10.42 -2.54 27.32
C GLY A 110 -9.14 -3.02 26.63
N ALA A 111 -9.23 -4.04 25.79
CA ALA A 111 -8.06 -4.59 25.09
C ALA A 111 -7.56 -3.64 23.98
N CYS A 112 -6.25 -3.42 23.91
CA CYS A 112 -5.61 -2.65 22.83
C CYS A 112 -5.29 -3.55 21.64
N ARG A 113 -5.47 -3.02 20.42
CA ARG A 113 -5.51 -3.80 19.18
C ARG A 113 -4.73 -3.07 18.09
N LEU A 114 -4.49 -3.77 17.00
CA LEU A 114 -4.12 -3.18 15.71
C LEU A 114 -4.98 -1.94 15.43
N THR A 115 -4.36 -0.85 14.94
CA THR A 115 -4.95 0.48 14.67
C THR A 115 -5.42 1.29 15.89
N ASP A 116 -5.23 0.80 17.13
CA ASP A 116 -5.51 1.63 18.30
C ASP A 116 -4.47 2.76 18.41
N LYS A 117 -4.97 4.00 18.52
CA LYS A 117 -4.21 5.24 18.40
C LYS A 117 -3.32 5.45 19.61
N MET A 118 -2.19 6.13 19.44
CA MET A 118 -1.26 6.39 20.53
C MET A 118 -0.79 7.84 20.55
N LEU A 119 -0.65 8.40 21.74
CA LEU A 119 0.11 9.63 21.97
C LEU A 119 1.58 9.27 22.08
N HIS A 120 2.46 10.05 21.47
CA HIS A 120 3.89 9.77 21.35
C HIS A 120 4.75 10.80 22.07
N ASN A 121 5.95 10.39 22.50
CA ASN A 121 6.90 11.21 23.25
C ASN A 121 6.24 11.97 24.41
N GLY A 122 5.49 11.27 25.27
CA GLY A 122 4.76 11.91 26.38
C GLY A 122 3.60 12.82 25.93
N GLY A 123 3.06 12.61 24.72
CA GLY A 123 1.95 13.39 24.17
C GLY A 123 2.36 14.67 23.45
N ASN A 124 3.62 14.73 22.99
CA ASN A 124 4.11 15.80 22.11
C ASN A 124 3.53 15.71 20.71
N THR A 125 3.40 14.48 20.22
CA THR A 125 2.80 14.16 18.92
C THR A 125 1.86 12.96 19.06
N ILE A 126 1.25 12.54 17.95
CA ILE A 126 0.21 11.53 17.89
C ILE A 126 0.42 10.60 16.70
N ASP A 127 0.18 9.32 16.93
CA ASP A 127 -0.12 8.33 15.91
C ASP A 127 -1.64 8.24 15.74
N CYS A 128 -2.14 8.91 14.68
CA CYS A 128 -3.53 8.87 14.28
C CYS A 128 -3.88 7.62 13.48
N ALA A 129 -2.92 6.86 12.96
CA ALA A 129 -3.15 5.58 12.29
C ALA A 129 -3.30 4.46 13.32
N GLY A 130 -2.56 4.55 14.42
CA GLY A 130 -2.51 3.62 15.53
C GLY A 130 -1.50 2.51 15.34
N VAL A 131 -1.25 1.75 16.41
CA VAL A 131 -0.21 0.72 16.42
C VAL A 131 -0.45 -0.33 15.32
N LEU A 132 0.58 -0.60 14.51
CA LEU A 132 0.54 -1.56 13.42
C LEU A 132 1.28 -2.85 13.79
N GLN A 133 0.68 -3.99 13.50
CA GLN A 133 1.23 -5.32 13.69
C GLN A 133 0.59 -6.28 12.68
N ALA A 134 1.13 -7.50 12.57
CA ALA A 134 0.58 -8.49 11.66
C ALA A 134 -0.92 -8.74 11.94
N PRO A 135 -1.77 -8.77 10.89
CA PRO A 135 -3.18 -9.12 11.04
C PRO A 135 -3.33 -10.58 11.45
N LEU A 136 -4.55 -10.97 11.85
CA LEU A 136 -4.86 -12.34 12.27
C LEU A 136 -4.54 -13.34 11.16
N GLY A 137 -3.54 -14.20 11.37
CA GLY A 137 -3.17 -15.18 10.36
C GLY A 137 -4.27 -16.22 10.13
N ARG A 138 -4.72 -16.40 8.88
CA ARG A 138 -5.68 -17.44 8.48
C ARG A 138 -5.29 -18.80 9.07
N ARG A 139 -6.25 -19.49 9.68
CA ARG A 139 -6.09 -20.88 10.12
C ARG A 139 -6.06 -21.75 8.87
N LEU A 140 -4.87 -22.13 8.40
CA LEU A 140 -4.75 -23.22 7.43
C LEU A 140 -5.23 -24.50 8.13
N SER A 141 -6.39 -25.00 7.73
CA SER A 141 -6.85 -26.33 8.11
C SER A 141 -5.84 -27.35 7.58
N ARG A 142 -5.31 -28.19 8.47
CA ARG A 142 -4.42 -29.29 8.12
C ARG A 142 -5.16 -30.29 7.24
N GLU A 143 -4.82 -30.37 5.96
CA GLU A 143 -5.03 -31.57 5.15
C GLU A 143 -3.73 -31.99 4.46
N GLY A 144 -3.35 -33.25 4.73
CA GLY A 144 -2.62 -34.17 3.88
C GLY A 144 -1.39 -33.67 3.11
N SER A 145 -0.21 -34.06 3.58
CA SER A 145 1.03 -34.04 2.79
C SER A 145 0.83 -34.76 1.44
N SER A 146 0.92 -34.01 0.34
CA SER A 146 1.33 -34.57 -0.93
C SER A 146 2.31 -33.60 -1.60
N LYS A 147 3.43 -34.16 -2.08
CA LYS A 147 4.58 -33.44 -2.65
C LYS A 147 4.14 -32.42 -3.71
N PRO A 148 4.84 -31.28 -3.86
CA PRO A 148 4.45 -30.25 -4.82
C PRO A 148 4.50 -30.82 -6.24
N LYS A 149 3.33 -30.88 -6.89
CA LYS A 149 3.26 -31.11 -8.33
C LYS A 149 3.74 -29.84 -9.03
N LYS A 150 4.73 -29.98 -9.91
CA LYS A 150 5.18 -28.92 -10.82
C LYS A 150 3.95 -28.28 -11.50
N PRO A 151 3.85 -26.94 -11.59
CA PRO A 151 2.75 -26.32 -12.29
C PRO A 151 2.79 -26.72 -13.76
N ARG A 152 1.67 -27.28 -14.25
CA ARG A 152 1.47 -27.54 -15.66
C ARG A 152 1.16 -26.21 -16.33
N ILE A 153 2.04 -25.75 -17.19
CA ILE A 153 1.80 -24.63 -18.11
C ILE A 153 0.67 -25.06 -19.06
N GLY A 154 -0.54 -24.53 -18.83
CA GLY A 154 -1.64 -24.61 -19.79
C GLY A 154 -1.40 -23.57 -20.88
N ILE A 155 -0.88 -24.01 -22.02
CA ILE A 155 -0.87 -23.18 -23.25
C ILE A 155 -2.25 -23.33 -23.88
N ASP A 156 -3.06 -22.28 -23.82
CA ASP A 156 -4.27 -22.19 -24.61
C ASP A 156 -3.90 -22.17 -26.11
N LYS A 157 -4.32 -23.21 -26.81
CA LYS A 157 -4.16 -23.34 -28.27
C LYS A 157 -5.24 -22.49 -28.94
N GLY A 158 -4.93 -21.23 -29.27
CA GLY A 158 -5.91 -20.39 -29.95
C GLY A 158 -5.50 -18.97 -30.34
N GLN A 159 -4.31 -18.77 -30.92
CA GLN A 159 -3.95 -17.75 -31.94
C GLN A 159 -2.46 -17.43 -31.83
N ALA A 160 -1.70 -17.88 -32.81
CA ALA A 160 -0.28 -17.56 -32.97
C ALA A 160 -0.11 -16.09 -33.38
N LEU A 161 0.14 -15.24 -32.40
CA LEU A 161 1.13 -14.18 -32.55
C LEU A 161 2.27 -14.57 -31.63
N THR A 162 3.47 -14.73 -32.16
CA THR A 162 4.72 -14.75 -31.39
C THR A 162 4.87 -13.40 -30.66
N ARG A 163 4.06 -13.20 -29.62
CA ARG A 163 4.09 -12.01 -28.76
C ARG A 163 5.19 -12.25 -27.75
N ILE A 164 6.12 -11.32 -27.70
CA ILE A 164 7.07 -11.19 -26.60
C ILE A 164 6.24 -11.25 -25.32
N SER A 165 6.44 -12.30 -24.52
CA SER A 165 5.82 -12.46 -23.21
C SER A 165 6.94 -12.43 -22.20
N ARG A 166 7.19 -11.24 -21.66
CA ARG A 166 8.14 -11.05 -20.55
C ARG A 166 7.40 -11.29 -19.25
N PHE A 167 7.98 -12.06 -18.35
CA PHE A 167 7.46 -12.21 -17.00
C PHE A 167 7.98 -11.07 -16.12
N GLY A 168 7.11 -10.57 -15.26
CA GLY A 168 7.44 -9.58 -14.26
C GLY A 168 6.51 -9.69 -13.07
N ILE A 169 6.71 -8.81 -12.11
CA ILE A 169 5.89 -8.70 -10.91
C ILE A 169 5.53 -7.25 -10.68
N ASP A 170 4.53 -7.01 -9.86
CA ASP A 170 4.39 -5.78 -9.10
C ASP A 170 4.38 -6.11 -7.61
N THR A 171 4.86 -5.17 -6.79
CA THR A 171 4.87 -5.33 -5.34
C THR A 171 4.74 -3.98 -4.67
N ASN A 172 4.00 -3.92 -3.56
CA ASN A 172 4.01 -2.74 -2.70
C ASN A 172 5.22 -2.74 -1.74
N ASP A 173 5.87 -3.89 -1.51
CA ASP A 173 7.01 -4.04 -0.60
C ASP A 173 8.34 -3.59 -1.23
N SER A 174 9.11 -2.79 -0.48
CA SER A 174 10.43 -2.29 -0.90
C SER A 174 11.58 -3.28 -0.67
N THR A 175 11.32 -4.42 -0.02
CA THR A 175 12.35 -5.38 0.39
C THR A 175 12.67 -6.47 -0.63
N LEU A 176 12.06 -6.43 -1.82
CA LEU A 176 12.25 -7.38 -2.92
C LEU A 176 13.70 -7.86 -3.08
N ASP A 177 13.88 -9.19 -3.05
CA ASP A 177 15.13 -9.83 -3.41
C ASP A 177 15.27 -9.89 -4.93
N THR A 178 15.97 -8.88 -5.46
CA THR A 178 16.24 -8.76 -6.91
C THR A 178 17.07 -9.92 -7.48
N THR A 179 17.89 -10.60 -6.67
CA THR A 179 18.68 -11.76 -7.11
C THR A 179 17.77 -12.95 -7.31
N PHE A 180 16.90 -13.21 -6.33
CA PHE A 180 15.89 -14.25 -6.45
C PHE A 180 14.93 -13.97 -7.59
N ALA A 181 14.42 -12.74 -7.70
CA ALA A 181 13.50 -12.34 -8.76
C ALA A 181 14.08 -12.68 -10.15
N LYS A 182 15.35 -12.32 -10.40
CA LYS A 182 16.04 -12.69 -11.64
C LYS A 182 16.16 -14.20 -11.83
N ALA A 183 16.55 -14.93 -10.79
CA ALA A 183 16.65 -16.39 -10.85
C ALA A 183 15.29 -17.07 -11.14
N ALA A 184 14.20 -16.45 -10.69
CA ALA A 184 12.82 -16.87 -10.98
C ALA A 184 12.34 -16.48 -12.40
N GLY A 185 13.20 -15.85 -13.22
CA GLY A 185 12.89 -15.44 -14.58
C GLY A 185 12.16 -14.10 -14.70
N CYS A 186 12.06 -13.34 -13.60
CA CYS A 186 11.50 -11.99 -13.61
C CYS A 186 12.39 -11.07 -14.46
N THR A 187 11.75 -10.22 -15.26
CA THR A 187 12.44 -9.28 -16.15
C THR A 187 12.04 -7.83 -15.93
N PHE A 188 10.98 -7.57 -15.16
CA PHE A 188 10.55 -6.24 -14.78
C PHE A 188 9.78 -6.24 -13.45
N VAL A 189 9.79 -5.10 -12.77
CA VAL A 189 9.13 -4.90 -11.48
C VAL A 189 8.25 -3.66 -11.54
N GLY A 190 7.02 -3.75 -11.05
CA GLY A 190 6.12 -2.64 -10.77
C GLY A 190 6.30 -2.18 -9.33
N ARG A 191 6.51 -0.88 -9.13
CA ARG A 191 6.61 -0.28 -7.79
C ARG A 191 5.75 0.96 -7.65
N TYR A 192 5.20 1.11 -6.45
CA TYR A 192 4.31 2.20 -6.09
C TYR A 192 5.10 3.46 -5.79
N LEU A 193 4.71 4.57 -6.41
CA LEU A 193 5.20 5.92 -6.09
C LEU A 193 4.40 6.56 -4.94
N SER A 194 3.28 5.95 -4.58
CA SER A 194 2.41 6.33 -3.49
C SER A 194 2.73 5.55 -2.21
N PHE A 195 2.35 6.14 -1.08
CA PHE A 195 2.41 5.50 0.24
C PHE A 195 0.99 5.13 0.65
N ASP A 196 0.74 3.86 0.95
CA ASP A 196 -0.58 3.35 1.37
C ASP A 196 -0.77 3.32 2.89
N GLY A 197 0.21 3.80 3.67
CA GLY A 197 0.21 3.73 5.13
C GLY A 197 1.07 2.61 5.69
N GLU A 198 1.34 1.56 4.91
CA GLU A 198 2.02 0.35 5.35
C GLU A 198 3.34 0.13 4.59
N HIS A 199 3.37 0.46 3.31
CA HIS A 199 4.48 0.18 2.43
C HIS A 199 5.10 1.48 1.90
N PRO A 200 6.42 1.70 2.06
CA PRO A 200 7.05 2.92 1.61
C PRO A 200 6.97 3.05 0.08
N PRO A 201 6.80 4.29 -0.43
CA PRO A 201 6.89 4.53 -1.86
C PRO A 201 8.30 4.18 -2.33
N LEU A 202 8.40 3.83 -3.60
CA LEU A 202 9.66 3.59 -4.30
C LEU A 202 10.68 4.69 -3.96
N SER A 203 11.87 4.31 -3.50
CA SER A 203 12.97 5.24 -3.30
C SER A 203 13.93 5.27 -4.49
N ARG A 204 14.84 6.26 -4.51
CA ARG A 204 15.90 6.31 -5.51
C ARG A 204 16.86 5.12 -5.39
N GLU A 205 17.24 4.78 -4.17
CA GLU A 205 18.12 3.65 -3.87
C GLU A 205 17.48 2.33 -4.29
N GLU A 206 16.18 2.18 -4.06
CA GLU A 206 15.43 1.00 -4.51
C GLU A 206 15.39 0.90 -6.03
N ALA A 207 15.06 2.01 -6.72
CA ALA A 207 15.02 2.05 -8.18
C ALA A 207 16.39 1.72 -8.79
N ASP A 208 17.47 2.28 -8.25
CA ASP A 208 18.83 2.00 -8.68
C ASP A 208 19.23 0.54 -8.40
N ARG A 209 18.77 -0.06 -7.28
CA ARG A 209 19.01 -1.48 -6.97
C ARG A 209 18.30 -2.41 -7.95
N ILE A 210 17.01 -2.17 -8.24
CA ILE A 210 16.23 -2.99 -9.20
C ILE A 210 16.86 -2.90 -10.60
N ARG A 211 17.16 -1.69 -11.07
CA ARG A 211 17.74 -1.47 -12.41
C ARG A 211 19.19 -1.94 -12.49
N GLY A 212 19.98 -1.76 -11.44
CA GLY A 212 21.34 -2.27 -11.33
C GLY A 212 21.39 -3.80 -11.32
N ALA A 213 20.34 -4.45 -10.79
CA ALA A 213 20.15 -5.88 -10.95
C ALA A 213 19.78 -6.26 -12.38
N GLY A 214 19.51 -5.34 -13.30
CA GLY A 214 19.14 -5.58 -14.71
C GLY A 214 17.68 -6.01 -14.89
N LEU A 215 16.80 -5.56 -14.00
CA LEU A 215 15.34 -5.65 -14.11
C LEU A 215 14.81 -4.30 -14.57
N ASP A 216 13.88 -4.32 -15.53
CA ASP A 216 13.14 -3.10 -15.89
C ASP A 216 12.22 -2.68 -14.74
N LEU A 217 11.88 -1.39 -14.66
CA LEU A 217 11.01 -0.85 -13.63
C LEU A 217 9.85 -0.09 -14.27
N PHE A 218 8.63 -0.24 -13.77
CA PHE A 218 7.51 0.64 -14.09
C PHE A 218 6.87 1.18 -12.82
N ALA A 219 6.23 2.34 -12.93
CA ALA A 219 5.75 3.11 -11.79
C ALA A 219 4.23 3.09 -11.67
N ILE A 220 3.76 2.87 -10.45
CA ILE A 220 2.34 2.73 -10.11
C ILE A 220 1.94 3.89 -9.18
N TRP A 221 0.75 4.46 -9.38
CA TRP A 221 0.16 5.42 -8.44
C TRP A 221 -1.19 4.92 -7.97
N GLU A 222 -1.27 4.67 -6.66
CA GLU A 222 -2.47 4.18 -5.98
C GLU A 222 -2.50 4.70 -4.53
N LEU A 223 -3.51 5.47 -4.18
CA LEU A 223 -3.74 5.90 -2.80
C LEU A 223 -4.81 5.05 -2.12
N THR A 224 -5.90 4.81 -2.85
CA THR A 224 -6.98 3.92 -2.44
C THR A 224 -7.48 3.19 -3.68
N LYS A 225 -8.04 2.02 -3.48
CA LYS A 225 -8.67 1.26 -4.58
C LYS A 225 -9.83 2.00 -5.26
N TYR A 226 -10.46 2.96 -4.58
CA TYR A 226 -11.62 3.72 -5.09
C TYR A 226 -11.25 5.14 -5.52
N ARG A 227 -9.97 5.47 -5.62
CA ARG A 227 -9.48 6.85 -5.76
C ARG A 227 -10.16 7.65 -6.88
N ALA A 228 -10.45 7.02 -8.01
CA ALA A 228 -11.08 7.66 -9.16
C ALA A 228 -12.62 7.87 -9.06
N VAL A 229 -13.25 7.47 -7.94
CA VAL A 229 -14.70 7.58 -7.72
C VAL A 229 -15.11 7.90 -6.28
N GLU A 230 -14.17 7.95 -5.33
CA GLU A 230 -14.45 8.03 -3.89
C GLU A 230 -15.08 9.36 -3.45
N LEU A 231 -14.84 10.44 -4.21
CA LEU A 231 -15.35 11.77 -3.90
C LEU A 231 -16.78 11.97 -4.41
N GLU A 232 -17.23 11.13 -5.35
CA GLU A 232 -18.59 11.13 -5.90
C GLU A 232 -19.02 12.50 -6.46
N SER A 233 -18.05 13.27 -6.99
CA SER A 233 -18.22 14.61 -7.53
C SER A 233 -17.30 14.79 -8.73
N VAL A 234 -17.84 15.07 -9.91
CA VAL A 234 -17.06 15.17 -11.16
C VAL A 234 -15.93 16.21 -11.04
N GLU A 235 -16.22 17.34 -10.40
CA GLU A 235 -15.23 18.40 -10.21
C GLU A 235 -14.14 17.99 -9.21
N ASP A 236 -14.53 17.35 -8.11
CA ASP A 236 -13.56 16.97 -7.09
C ASP A 236 -12.70 15.78 -7.54
N GLU A 237 -13.24 14.86 -8.35
CA GLU A 237 -12.46 13.81 -9.01
C GLU A 237 -11.44 14.38 -10.00
N PHE A 238 -11.82 15.41 -10.77
CA PHE A 238 -10.86 16.13 -11.61
C PHE A 238 -9.73 16.75 -10.79
N ASN A 239 -10.06 17.43 -9.69
CA ASN A 239 -9.06 18.03 -8.82
C ASN A 239 -8.15 16.97 -8.18
N ALA A 240 -8.73 15.85 -7.74
CA ALA A 240 -8.01 14.69 -7.23
C ALA A 240 -7.01 14.13 -8.24
N GLY A 241 -7.42 13.92 -9.49
CA GLY A 241 -6.52 13.43 -10.54
C GLY A 241 -5.39 14.40 -10.86
N ALA A 242 -5.65 15.71 -10.81
CA ALA A 242 -4.62 16.73 -10.97
C ALA A 242 -3.59 16.70 -9.83
N ASP A 243 -4.04 16.62 -8.58
CA ASP A 243 -3.15 16.58 -7.40
C ASP A 243 -2.33 15.29 -7.38
N ASP A 244 -2.96 14.17 -7.66
CA ASP A 244 -2.31 12.86 -7.78
C ASP A 244 -1.22 12.87 -8.85
N ALA A 245 -1.49 13.44 -10.03
CA ALA A 245 -0.50 13.57 -11.09
C ALA A 245 0.69 14.47 -10.72
N ILE A 246 0.46 15.54 -9.94
CA ILE A 246 1.54 16.40 -9.43
C ILE A 246 2.40 15.64 -8.43
N GLN A 247 1.79 14.88 -7.52
CA GLN A 247 2.53 14.12 -6.52
C GLN A 247 3.30 12.96 -7.18
N ALA A 248 2.63 12.18 -8.02
CA ALA A 248 3.22 11.06 -8.72
C ALA A 248 4.44 11.48 -9.56
N ARG A 249 4.34 12.56 -10.34
CA ARG A 249 5.47 13.03 -11.16
C ARG A 249 6.64 13.54 -10.32
N ASN A 250 6.37 14.12 -9.14
CA ASN A 250 7.41 14.61 -8.24
C ASN A 250 8.17 13.44 -7.62
N VAL A 251 7.46 12.41 -7.12
CA VAL A 251 8.11 11.19 -6.60
C VAL A 251 8.86 10.46 -7.71
N ALA A 252 8.24 10.26 -8.88
CA ALA A 252 8.91 9.66 -10.04
C ALA A 252 10.22 10.37 -10.39
N LYS A 253 10.23 11.71 -10.36
CA LYS A 253 11.45 12.51 -10.60
C LYS A 253 12.52 12.23 -9.55
N LEU A 254 12.17 12.18 -8.27
CA LEU A 254 13.11 11.88 -7.18
C LEU A 254 13.73 10.49 -7.33
N CYS A 255 12.96 9.52 -7.82
CA CYS A 255 13.44 8.14 -8.02
C CYS A 255 14.19 7.94 -9.35
N GLY A 256 14.32 8.97 -10.19
CA GLY A 256 15.06 8.92 -11.47
C GLY A 256 14.21 8.68 -12.72
N GLY A 257 12.88 8.58 -12.60
CA GLY A 257 11.93 8.36 -13.68
C GLY A 257 11.21 9.61 -14.18
N ALA A 258 11.88 10.78 -14.18
CA ALA A 258 11.25 12.09 -14.41
C ALA A 258 10.41 12.21 -15.70
N HIS A 259 10.74 11.45 -16.75
CA HIS A 259 10.06 11.44 -18.04
C HIS A 259 9.29 10.15 -18.33
N LYS A 260 9.29 9.21 -17.38
CA LYS A 260 8.69 7.90 -17.58
C LYS A 260 7.18 7.95 -17.34
N PRO A 261 6.42 7.03 -17.95
CA PRO A 261 4.99 6.87 -17.68
C PRO A 261 4.72 6.42 -16.25
N ILE A 262 3.50 6.72 -15.79
CA ILE A 262 2.97 6.31 -14.48
C ILE A 262 1.60 5.69 -14.71
N TYR A 263 1.38 4.51 -14.14
CA TYR A 263 0.09 3.82 -14.18
C TYR A 263 -0.78 4.26 -13.01
N PHE A 264 -1.86 5.00 -13.30
CA PHE A 264 -2.86 5.39 -12.31
C PHE A 264 -3.92 4.30 -12.17
N THR A 265 -4.23 3.88 -10.95
CA THR A 265 -5.07 2.69 -10.73
C THR A 265 -6.57 3.00 -10.68
N VAL A 266 -7.35 2.08 -11.21
CA VAL A 266 -8.79 1.92 -10.98
C VAL A 266 -9.00 0.49 -10.48
N ASP A 267 -8.59 0.26 -9.22
CA ASP A 267 -8.45 -1.08 -8.62
C ASP A 267 -9.76 -1.59 -7.98
N PHE A 268 -10.83 -1.58 -8.75
CA PHE A 268 -12.09 -2.15 -8.31
C PHE A 268 -12.90 -2.69 -9.48
N PRO A 269 -13.84 -3.63 -9.23
CA PRO A 269 -14.58 -4.29 -10.29
C PRO A 269 -15.61 -3.36 -10.95
N VAL A 270 -15.15 -2.51 -11.88
CA VAL A 270 -16.01 -1.69 -12.73
C VAL A 270 -16.66 -2.59 -13.78
N THR A 271 -17.95 -2.86 -13.61
CA THR A 271 -18.76 -3.62 -14.58
C THR A 271 -19.32 -2.71 -15.68
N PRO A 272 -19.81 -3.26 -16.81
CA PRO A 272 -20.58 -2.49 -17.80
C PRO A 272 -21.82 -1.80 -17.24
N GLU A 273 -22.41 -2.35 -16.19
CA GLU A 273 -23.53 -1.74 -15.46
C GLU A 273 -23.05 -0.58 -14.60
N HIS A 274 -22.00 -0.78 -13.78
CA HIS A 274 -21.38 0.28 -12.99
C HIS A 274 -20.98 1.47 -13.88
N TRP A 275 -20.38 1.22 -15.03
CA TRP A 275 -19.97 2.29 -15.97
C TRP A 275 -21.15 3.16 -16.45
N ARG A 276 -22.35 2.59 -16.58
CA ARG A 276 -23.54 3.27 -17.12
C ARG A 276 -24.50 3.76 -16.04
N SER A 277 -24.35 3.29 -14.81
CA SER A 277 -25.23 3.63 -13.70
C SER A 277 -25.09 5.10 -13.32
N TRP A 278 -26.13 5.60 -12.65
CA TRP A 278 -26.24 6.99 -12.24
C TRP A 278 -25.87 7.16 -10.77
N ILE A 279 -25.33 8.33 -10.46
CA ILE A 279 -25.07 8.81 -9.11
C ILE A 279 -25.49 10.28 -9.02
N VAL A 280 -25.86 10.73 -7.82
CA VAL A 280 -26.03 12.15 -7.53
C VAL A 280 -24.66 12.72 -7.20
N ASP A 281 -24.18 13.62 -8.05
CA ASP A 281 -22.93 14.35 -7.83
C ASP A 281 -23.01 15.13 -6.51
N LYS A 282 -22.11 14.83 -5.56
CA LYS A 282 -22.17 15.36 -4.19
C LYS A 282 -22.05 16.88 -4.11
N LYS A 283 -21.40 17.51 -5.09
CA LYS A 283 -21.13 18.94 -5.09
C LYS A 283 -22.25 19.73 -5.74
N THR A 284 -22.75 19.24 -6.87
CA THR A 284 -23.75 19.96 -7.69
C THR A 284 -25.18 19.47 -7.47
N GLY A 285 -25.38 18.30 -6.86
CA GLY A 285 -26.68 17.65 -6.70
C GLY A 285 -27.27 17.10 -8.00
N LYS A 286 -26.54 17.12 -9.11
CA LYS A 286 -27.03 16.66 -10.42
C LYS A 286 -26.85 15.15 -10.57
N HIS A 287 -27.78 14.51 -11.27
CA HIS A 287 -27.59 13.13 -11.71
C HIS A 287 -26.53 13.08 -12.81
N VAL A 288 -25.46 12.31 -12.56
CA VAL A 288 -24.38 12.05 -13.52
C VAL A 288 -24.15 10.55 -13.65
N GLN A 289 -23.59 10.10 -14.77
CA GLN A 289 -23.19 8.70 -14.90
C GLN A 289 -21.87 8.46 -14.14
N ARG A 290 -21.72 7.30 -13.48
CA ARG A 290 -20.50 6.97 -12.72
C ARG A 290 -19.22 7.00 -13.56
N LYS A 291 -19.30 6.68 -14.87
CA LYS A 291 -18.15 6.86 -15.78
C LYS A 291 -17.59 8.28 -15.76
N SER A 292 -18.43 9.30 -15.54
CA SER A 292 -18.00 10.69 -15.55
C SER A 292 -17.01 11.00 -14.43
N LEU A 293 -17.08 10.27 -13.31
CA LEU A 293 -16.11 10.37 -12.21
C LEU A 293 -14.73 9.88 -12.65
N ILE A 294 -14.65 8.65 -13.17
CA ILE A 294 -13.40 8.06 -13.67
C ILE A 294 -12.81 8.92 -14.80
N LEU A 295 -13.64 9.37 -15.74
CA LEU A 295 -13.17 10.19 -16.86
C LEU A 295 -12.66 11.55 -16.38
N ALA A 296 -13.31 12.17 -15.39
CA ALA A 296 -12.88 13.43 -14.81
C ALA A 296 -11.56 13.29 -14.06
N TYR A 297 -11.37 12.20 -13.31
CA TYR A 297 -10.08 11.89 -12.67
C TYR A 297 -8.94 11.84 -13.70
N PHE A 298 -9.13 11.12 -14.82
CA PHE A 298 -8.13 11.09 -15.89
C PHE A 298 -7.98 12.42 -16.64
N ASP A 299 -9.03 13.23 -16.77
CA ASP A 299 -8.92 14.60 -17.28
C ASP A 299 -8.09 15.50 -16.34
N GLY A 300 -8.23 15.31 -15.03
CA GLY A 300 -7.40 15.93 -14.00
C GLY A 300 -5.93 15.58 -14.18
N ILE A 301 -5.63 14.28 -14.35
CA ILE A 301 -4.27 13.79 -14.61
C ILE A 301 -3.68 14.45 -15.86
N LEU A 302 -4.43 14.45 -16.97
CA LEU A 302 -4.01 15.03 -18.25
C LEU A 302 -3.81 16.54 -18.20
N SER A 303 -4.43 17.22 -17.23
CA SER A 303 -4.16 18.65 -17.00
C SER A 303 -2.74 18.92 -16.48
N LYS A 304 -2.05 17.88 -15.95
CA LYS A 304 -0.73 18.00 -15.30
C LYS A 304 0.36 17.13 -15.94
N LEU A 305 -0.03 16.12 -16.72
CA LEU A 305 0.86 15.20 -17.42
C LEU A 305 0.47 15.08 -18.89
N PRO A 306 1.46 15.04 -19.81
CA PRO A 306 1.18 14.74 -21.21
C PRO A 306 0.71 13.28 -21.34
N VAL A 307 -0.20 13.00 -22.29
CA VAL A 307 -0.85 11.68 -22.43
C VAL A 307 0.16 10.54 -22.63
N GLU A 308 1.31 10.83 -23.24
CA GLU A 308 2.44 9.91 -23.44
C GLU A 308 3.06 9.43 -22.12
N ARG A 309 2.72 10.06 -21.00
CA ARG A 309 3.16 9.66 -19.65
C ARG A 309 2.04 9.07 -18.80
N VAL A 310 0.84 8.92 -19.36
CA VAL A 310 -0.33 8.44 -18.61
C VAL A 310 -0.60 6.98 -18.97
N GLY A 311 -0.42 6.11 -17.98
CA GLY A 311 -0.89 4.74 -17.98
C GLY A 311 -2.12 4.57 -17.09
N ALA A 312 -2.87 3.49 -17.29
CA ALA A 312 -3.95 3.10 -16.39
C ALA A 312 -3.90 1.62 -16.03
N TYR A 313 -4.29 1.32 -14.80
CA TYR A 313 -4.57 -0.04 -14.34
C TYR A 313 -6.06 -0.26 -14.09
N GLY A 314 -6.57 -1.46 -14.39
CA GLY A 314 -7.91 -1.88 -13.97
C GLY A 314 -8.61 -2.84 -14.94
N PRO A 315 -9.94 -2.96 -14.85
CA PRO A 315 -10.72 -3.88 -15.68
C PRO A 315 -10.78 -3.50 -17.15
N TYR A 316 -11.04 -4.52 -17.98
CA TYR A 316 -11.17 -4.40 -19.43
C TYR A 316 -11.99 -3.17 -19.84
N ILE A 317 -13.15 -2.92 -19.22
CA ILE A 317 -13.99 -1.78 -19.60
C ILE A 317 -13.31 -0.43 -19.35
N VAL A 318 -12.58 -0.29 -18.24
CA VAL A 318 -11.85 0.94 -17.90
C VAL A 318 -10.73 1.15 -18.91
N ILE A 319 -9.86 0.16 -19.08
CA ILE A 319 -8.73 0.22 -20.01
C ILE A 319 -9.20 0.52 -21.43
N LYS A 320 -10.21 -0.23 -21.92
CA LYS A 320 -10.77 -0.04 -23.25
C LYS A 320 -11.32 1.38 -23.44
N LYS A 321 -12.06 1.91 -22.45
CA LYS A 321 -12.71 3.21 -22.56
C LYS A 321 -11.73 4.37 -22.45
N LEU A 322 -10.71 4.26 -21.61
CA LEU A 322 -9.66 5.27 -21.52
C LEU A 322 -8.85 5.34 -22.82
N PHE A 323 -8.52 4.20 -23.44
CA PHE A 323 -7.90 4.19 -24.77
C PHE A 323 -8.83 4.73 -25.86
N ASP A 324 -10.10 4.33 -25.89
CA ASP A 324 -11.08 4.83 -26.87
C ASP A 324 -11.21 6.37 -26.83
N GLN A 325 -11.06 6.95 -25.63
CA GLN A 325 -11.12 8.39 -25.42
C GLN A 325 -9.75 9.08 -25.46
N LYS A 326 -8.68 8.35 -25.82
CA LYS A 326 -7.30 8.86 -25.91
C LYS A 326 -6.81 9.51 -24.62
N LYS A 327 -7.22 8.97 -23.46
CA LYS A 327 -6.81 9.49 -22.15
C LYS A 327 -5.55 8.84 -21.60
N ILE A 328 -5.14 7.70 -22.17
CA ILE A 328 -3.97 6.92 -21.77
C ILE A 328 -3.17 6.52 -23.00
N THR A 329 -1.86 6.35 -22.82
CA THR A 329 -0.95 5.72 -23.79
C THR A 329 -0.61 4.29 -23.39
N TYR A 330 -0.61 4.01 -22.08
CA TYR A 330 -0.24 2.72 -21.53
C TYR A 330 -1.41 2.07 -20.77
N GLY A 331 -1.57 0.75 -20.93
CA GLY A 331 -2.62 -0.03 -20.29
C GLY A 331 -2.07 -1.25 -19.57
N TRP A 332 -2.42 -1.37 -18.30
CA TRP A 332 -2.14 -2.50 -17.43
C TRP A 332 -3.49 -3.14 -17.03
N GLN A 333 -3.85 -4.24 -17.67
CA GLN A 333 -5.16 -4.85 -17.46
C GLN A 333 -5.06 -6.05 -16.53
N TRP A 334 -5.84 -6.08 -15.46
CA TRP A 334 -5.96 -7.33 -14.69
C TRP A 334 -6.69 -8.42 -15.50
N THR A 335 -6.26 -9.68 -15.34
CA THR A 335 -6.67 -10.86 -16.13
C THR A 335 -6.83 -12.13 -15.29
N PHE A 336 -6.73 -12.02 -13.97
CA PHE A 336 -6.77 -13.15 -13.03
C PHE A 336 -8.18 -13.62 -12.63
N SER A 337 -9.24 -12.86 -12.94
CA SER A 337 -10.62 -13.24 -12.61
C SER A 337 -11.22 -14.19 -13.65
N GLU A 338 -11.87 -15.26 -13.19
CA GLU A 338 -12.55 -16.27 -14.03
C GLU A 338 -13.66 -15.68 -14.91
N GLU A 339 -14.13 -14.46 -14.61
CA GLU A 339 -15.16 -13.74 -15.37
C GLU A 339 -14.60 -12.95 -16.58
N ILE A 340 -13.28 -12.93 -16.78
CA ILE A 340 -12.64 -12.14 -17.83
C ILE A 340 -12.68 -12.89 -19.16
N THR A 341 -13.58 -12.44 -20.04
CA THR A 341 -13.71 -12.94 -21.41
C THR A 341 -13.00 -12.06 -22.44
N ARG A 342 -12.38 -10.94 -22.03
CA ARG A 342 -11.90 -9.89 -22.95
C ARG A 342 -10.61 -9.21 -22.47
N ILE A 343 -9.68 -9.04 -23.41
CA ILE A 343 -8.43 -8.29 -23.24
C ILE A 343 -8.39 -7.21 -24.31
N ASP A 344 -8.11 -5.96 -23.94
CA ASP A 344 -7.90 -4.91 -24.94
C ASP A 344 -6.51 -5.11 -25.58
N PRO A 345 -6.41 -5.25 -26.92
CA PRO A 345 -5.13 -5.54 -27.57
C PRO A 345 -4.08 -4.43 -27.42
N ARG A 346 -4.50 -3.22 -27.01
CA ARG A 346 -3.61 -2.08 -26.73
C ARG A 346 -3.00 -2.12 -25.33
N ALA A 347 -3.51 -2.95 -24.41
CA ALA A 347 -2.90 -3.12 -23.09
C ALA A 347 -1.53 -3.81 -23.24
N GLN A 348 -0.49 -3.16 -22.71
CA GLN A 348 0.89 -3.64 -22.81
C GLN A 348 1.25 -4.58 -21.66
N LEU A 349 0.64 -4.39 -20.48
CA LEU A 349 0.82 -5.23 -19.30
C LEU A 349 -0.48 -5.95 -18.95
N HIS A 350 -0.38 -7.21 -18.53
CA HIS A 350 -1.49 -7.95 -17.94
C HIS A 350 -1.10 -8.54 -16.58
N GLN A 351 -1.82 -8.18 -15.52
CA GLN A 351 -1.71 -8.84 -14.22
C GLN A 351 -2.52 -10.14 -14.26
N PHE A 352 -1.92 -11.30 -14.04
CA PHE A 352 -2.57 -12.59 -14.31
C PHE A 352 -2.61 -13.54 -13.12
N ASP A 353 -1.91 -13.24 -12.03
CA ASP A 353 -1.97 -13.99 -10.78
C ASP A 353 -1.83 -13.01 -9.62
N ILE A 354 -2.66 -13.16 -8.60
CA ILE A 354 -2.64 -12.31 -7.40
C ILE A 354 -2.31 -13.14 -6.17
N TYR A 355 -1.44 -12.62 -5.32
CA TYR A 355 -0.94 -13.34 -4.13
C TYR A 355 -0.44 -14.77 -4.42
N PRO A 356 0.48 -14.97 -5.39
CA PRO A 356 1.13 -16.26 -5.59
C PRO A 356 2.01 -16.60 -4.38
N ALA A 357 2.59 -17.80 -4.36
CA ALA A 357 3.52 -18.17 -3.31
C ALA A 357 4.73 -17.21 -3.30
N GLN A 358 4.90 -16.48 -2.18
CA GLN A 358 5.92 -15.44 -2.03
C GLN A 358 7.25 -15.96 -1.46
N ASP A 359 7.39 -17.27 -1.26
CA ASP A 359 8.59 -17.89 -0.72
C ASP A 359 9.83 -17.53 -1.57
N GLY A 360 10.83 -16.92 -0.92
CA GLY A 360 12.11 -16.56 -1.55
C GLY A 360 12.12 -15.21 -2.25
N TRP A 361 10.97 -14.57 -2.50
CA TRP A 361 10.92 -13.25 -3.16
C TRP A 361 11.47 -12.11 -2.30
N GLY A 362 11.73 -12.34 -1.02
CA GLY A 362 12.18 -11.31 -0.09
C GLY A 362 11.10 -10.29 0.25
N VAL A 363 9.85 -10.53 -0.18
CA VAL A 363 8.65 -9.77 0.21
C VAL A 363 8.13 -10.35 1.52
N SER A 364 7.90 -9.50 2.52
CA SER A 364 7.60 -9.92 3.89
C SER A 364 6.15 -9.63 4.27
N GLY A 365 5.52 -10.59 4.98
CA GLY A 365 4.44 -10.43 5.97
C GLY A 365 3.13 -9.72 5.59
N ALA A 366 3.20 -8.51 5.02
CA ALA A 366 2.11 -7.62 4.62
C ALA A 366 2.21 -7.18 3.13
N GLY A 367 3.37 -7.38 2.49
CA GLY A 367 3.61 -7.03 1.10
C GLY A 367 2.77 -7.86 0.12
N ALA A 368 1.96 -7.19 -0.71
CA ALA A 368 1.36 -7.80 -1.88
C ALA A 368 2.44 -7.91 -2.97
N LEU A 369 2.50 -9.09 -3.59
CA LEU A 369 3.28 -9.34 -4.79
C LEU A 369 2.34 -10.05 -5.74
N ASP A 370 2.24 -9.56 -6.96
CA ASP A 370 1.38 -10.12 -8.01
C ASP A 370 2.21 -10.39 -9.27
N TYR A 371 1.71 -11.28 -10.13
CA TYR A 371 2.41 -11.67 -11.36
C TYR A 371 1.85 -10.94 -12.57
N ASP A 372 2.79 -10.40 -13.35
CA ASP A 372 2.53 -9.65 -14.56
C ASP A 372 3.18 -10.28 -15.77
N ARG A 373 2.58 -10.01 -16.93
CA ARG A 373 3.23 -10.19 -18.22
C ARG A 373 3.23 -8.91 -19.03
N ALA A 374 4.37 -8.59 -19.62
CA ALA A 374 4.42 -7.63 -20.71
C ALA A 374 4.23 -8.37 -22.03
N VAL A 375 3.24 -7.94 -22.80
CA VAL A 375 2.89 -8.50 -24.12
C VAL A 375 3.37 -7.60 -25.28
N TRP A 376 3.95 -6.44 -24.95
CA TRP A 376 4.55 -5.48 -25.86
C TRP A 376 6.00 -5.18 -25.43
N PRO A 377 6.90 -4.82 -26.37
CA PRO A 377 8.28 -4.45 -26.02
C PRO A 377 8.38 -3.19 -25.18
N ASP A 378 7.55 -2.19 -25.50
CA ASP A 378 7.42 -0.95 -24.74
C ASP A 378 6.15 -0.99 -23.91
N PHE A 379 6.32 -0.89 -22.60
CA PHE A 379 5.26 -0.75 -21.60
C PHE A 379 5.56 0.41 -20.64
N GLY A 380 6.43 1.36 -21.05
CA GLY A 380 6.79 2.51 -20.23
C GLY A 380 7.89 2.24 -19.21
N GLN A 381 8.70 1.19 -19.41
CA GLN A 381 9.79 0.82 -18.51
C GLN A 381 10.90 1.87 -18.41
N TRP A 382 11.61 1.87 -17.27
CA TRP A 382 12.64 2.85 -16.89
C TRP A 382 14.05 2.57 -17.40
#